data_AF-A0ABD1CAE1-F1
#
_entry.id   AF-A0ABD1CAE1-F1
#
_cell.length_a   1.000
_cell.length_b   1.000
_cell.length_c   1.000
_cell.angle_alpha   90.00
_cell.angle_beta   90.00
_cell.angle_gamma   90.00
#
_symmetry.space_group_name_H-M   'P 1'
#
loop_
_entity.id
_entity.type
_entity.pdbx_description
1 polymer ?
#
loop_
_entity_poly.entity_id
_entity_poly.type
_entity_poly.pdbx_seq_one_letter_code
_entity_poly.pdbx_strand_id
1 'polypeptide(L)'
;MDDRWESEVIEYGAINITGFRIVDTSKKYVKEFLDSWKRLDPATSQGAGKELISAQAALMYDAVFVLVEAFSKIVRKKPDQFRAYTSRSRGQQAFSLPANGTRTMDCNMSKGWVTPWEHGDKISRYLRKVEISGLTGDIRFNEDGKRQNYTLHVVEMTVNSAMVKVAEWSDEAGLTPVMAKYTRLKTDMNYERNKTYIVTTIIEEPYIMLRQPEPGETLEGNDRFEGYCKDLADLVAKKLGINCEYGVAE
;
A
#
# COMPACT_ATOMS: atom_id res chain seq x y z
N MET A 1 -8.62 4.30 -3.68
CA MET A 1 -7.63 4.79 -2.69
C MET A 1 -6.41 3.86 -2.57
N ASP A 2 -6.47 2.62 -3.07
CA ASP A 2 -5.35 1.65 -3.03
C ASP A 2 -4.64 1.44 -4.38
N ASP A 3 -5.06 2.14 -5.44
CA ASP A 3 -4.39 2.01 -6.73
C ASP A 3 -2.99 2.60 -6.61
N ARG A 4 -1.97 1.75 -6.77
CA ARG A 4 -0.60 2.19 -6.98
C ARG A 4 -0.64 3.21 -8.11
N TRP A 5 -0.14 4.42 -7.85
CA TRP A 5 -0.03 5.48 -8.84
C TRP A 5 0.55 4.89 -10.13
N GLU A 6 -0.27 4.82 -11.18
CA GLU A 6 0.12 4.21 -12.46
C GLU A 6 1.08 5.12 -13.23
N SER A 7 1.06 6.41 -12.92
CA SER A 7 2.09 7.36 -13.30
C SER A 7 3.25 7.26 -12.32
N GLU A 8 4.47 7.06 -12.82
CA GLU A 8 5.69 7.41 -12.08
C GLU A 8 5.48 8.79 -11.47
N VAL A 9 5.32 8.85 -10.15
CA VAL A 9 5.41 10.12 -9.45
C VAL A 9 6.84 10.56 -9.72
N ILE A 10 7.02 11.54 -10.60
CA ILE A 10 8.30 12.20 -10.79
C ILE A 10 8.55 12.93 -9.48
N GLU A 11 9.25 12.26 -8.58
CA GLU A 11 9.57 12.80 -7.27
C GLU A 11 10.53 13.98 -7.45
N TYR A 12 10.02 15.19 -7.24
CA TYR A 12 10.86 16.28 -6.78
C TYR A 12 11.30 15.87 -5.37
N GLY A 13 12.51 15.33 -5.23
CA GLY A 13 13.05 14.59 -4.06
C GLY A 13 13.11 15.36 -2.73
N ALA A 14 11.98 15.85 -2.23
CA ALA A 14 11.84 16.67 -1.04
C ALA A 14 10.68 16.24 -0.11
N ILE A 15 9.96 15.14 -0.41
CA ILE A 15 8.79 14.72 0.37
C ILE A 15 8.99 13.27 0.85
N ASN A 16 9.04 13.08 2.17
CA ASN A 16 9.01 11.74 2.77
C ASN A 16 7.57 11.21 2.75
N ILE A 17 7.35 10.11 2.04
CA ILE A 17 6.03 9.48 1.92
C ILE A 17 6.02 8.18 2.71
N THR A 18 5.15 8.11 3.71
CA THR A 18 4.92 6.92 4.53
C THR A 18 3.48 6.45 4.40
N GLY A 19 3.28 5.14 4.45
CA GLY A 19 1.95 4.54 4.39
C GLY A 19 1.86 3.20 5.11
N PHE A 20 0.68 2.59 5.01
CA PHE A 20 0.39 1.28 5.57
C PHE A 20 0.10 0.27 4.46
N ARG A 21 0.45 -0.99 4.70
CA ARG A 21 0.16 -2.11 3.81
C ARG A 21 -0.29 -3.32 4.62
N ILE A 22 -1.45 -3.86 4.26
CA ILE A 22 -2.02 -5.05 4.92
C ILE A 22 -1.63 -6.37 4.24
N VAL A 23 -1.35 -6.35 2.94
CA VAL A 23 -1.00 -7.55 2.18
C VAL A 23 0.52 -7.78 2.25
N ASP A 24 0.91 -8.88 2.88
CA ASP A 24 2.31 -9.27 2.98
C ASP A 24 2.79 -10.05 1.75
N THR A 25 3.41 -9.32 0.82
CA THR A 25 3.97 -9.89 -0.42
C THR A 25 5.22 -10.74 -0.19
N SER A 26 5.74 -10.86 1.04
CA SER A 26 6.87 -11.75 1.34
C SER A 26 6.44 -13.20 1.47
N LYS A 27 5.18 -13.46 1.86
CA LYS A 27 4.62 -14.80 2.08
C LYS A 27 4.45 -15.57 0.76
N LYS A 28 4.85 -16.84 0.75
CA LYS A 28 4.85 -17.69 -0.45
C LYS A 28 3.46 -17.80 -1.09
N TYR A 29 2.43 -18.11 -0.30
CA TYR A 29 1.06 -18.27 -0.81
C TYR A 29 0.48 -16.96 -1.39
N VAL A 30 0.88 -15.80 -0.85
CA VAL A 30 0.48 -14.49 -1.39
C VAL A 30 1.15 -14.26 -2.73
N LYS A 31 2.44 -14.60 -2.87
CA LYS A 31 3.13 -14.53 -4.17
C LYS A 31 2.49 -15.42 -5.23
N GLU A 32 2.16 -16.66 -4.88
CA GLU A 32 1.47 -17.60 -5.77
C GLU A 32 0.08 -17.08 -6.20
N PHE A 33 -0.65 -16.45 -5.28
CA PHE A 33 -1.91 -15.76 -5.60
C PHE A 33 -1.69 -14.59 -6.57
N LEU A 34 -0.72 -13.71 -6.29
CA LEU A 34 -0.41 -12.56 -7.14
C LEU A 34 0.06 -12.96 -8.54
N ASP A 35 0.81 -14.06 -8.65
CA ASP A 35 1.23 -14.63 -9.94
C ASP A 35 0.06 -15.10 -10.80
N SER A 36 -1.04 -15.50 -10.17
CA SER A 36 -2.29 -15.86 -10.84
C SER A 36 -3.14 -14.60 -11.12
N TRP A 37 -3.21 -13.68 -10.15
CA TRP A 37 -3.92 -12.40 -10.24
C TRP A 37 -3.48 -11.54 -11.43
N LYS A 38 -2.16 -11.45 -11.66
CA LYS A 38 -1.57 -10.69 -12.77
C LYS A 38 -1.88 -11.25 -14.15
N ARG A 39 -2.31 -12.52 -14.25
CA ARG A 39 -2.66 -13.19 -15.51
C ARG A 39 -4.15 -13.08 -15.86
N LEU A 40 -4.96 -12.56 -14.94
CA LEU A 40 -6.39 -12.37 -15.19
C LEU A 40 -6.62 -11.24 -16.18
N ASP A 41 -7.57 -11.45 -17.10
CA ASP A 41 -7.96 -10.44 -18.08
C ASP A 41 -8.76 -9.31 -17.40
N PRO A 42 -8.27 -8.06 -17.40
CA PRO A 42 -8.96 -6.91 -16.81
C PRO A 42 -10.36 -6.66 -17.41
N ALA A 43 -10.61 -7.09 -18.65
CA ALA A 43 -11.92 -6.94 -19.28
C ALA A 43 -13.00 -7.82 -18.62
N THR A 44 -12.60 -8.99 -18.12
CA THR A 44 -13.50 -9.92 -17.41
C THR A 44 -13.52 -9.65 -15.91
N SER A 45 -12.40 -9.23 -15.35
CA SER A 45 -12.18 -9.04 -13.92
C SER A 45 -11.62 -7.65 -13.68
N GLN A 46 -12.52 -6.67 -13.50
CA GLN A 46 -12.13 -5.27 -13.31
C GLN A 46 -11.18 -5.12 -12.11
N GLY A 47 -10.06 -4.42 -12.32
CA GLY A 47 -9.01 -4.23 -11.32
C GLY A 47 -8.01 -5.39 -11.17
N ALA A 48 -8.23 -6.52 -11.85
CA ALA A 48 -7.26 -7.61 -11.95
C ALA A 48 -6.23 -7.37 -13.06
N GLY A 49 -5.29 -8.31 -13.26
CA GLY A 49 -4.22 -8.17 -14.25
C GLY A 49 -3.09 -7.22 -13.84
N LYS A 50 -3.08 -6.77 -12.58
CA LYS A 50 -2.03 -5.93 -11.99
C LYS A 50 -1.03 -6.79 -11.19
N GLU A 51 0.19 -6.28 -10.98
CA GLU A 51 1.21 -6.95 -10.14
C GLU A 51 0.78 -7.11 -8.67
N LEU A 52 -0.08 -6.20 -8.18
CA LEU A 52 -0.56 -6.16 -6.81
C LEU A 52 -2.09 -6.12 -6.78
N ILE A 53 -2.66 -6.60 -5.68
CA ILE A 53 -4.09 -6.50 -5.36
C ILE A 53 -4.32 -5.33 -4.40
N SER A 54 -5.46 -4.64 -4.52
CA SER A 54 -5.87 -3.61 -3.57
C SER A 54 -6.21 -4.21 -2.20
N ALA A 55 -6.11 -3.43 -1.13
CA ALA A 55 -6.46 -3.91 0.20
C ALA A 55 -7.95 -4.25 0.29
N GLN A 56 -8.81 -3.45 -0.34
CA GLN A 56 -10.25 -3.74 -0.43
C GLN A 56 -10.54 -5.08 -1.13
N ALA A 57 -9.89 -5.36 -2.26
CA ALA A 57 -10.10 -6.62 -2.97
C ALA A 57 -9.53 -7.82 -2.19
N ALA A 58 -8.38 -7.66 -1.54
CA ALA A 58 -7.81 -8.70 -0.67
C ALA A 58 -8.74 -9.02 0.52
N LEU A 59 -9.32 -8.01 1.16
CA LEU A 59 -10.31 -8.19 2.23
C LEU A 59 -11.57 -8.90 1.73
N MET A 60 -12.04 -8.58 0.51
CA MET A 60 -13.19 -9.26 -0.09
C MET A 60 -12.90 -10.72 -0.42
N TYR A 61 -11.71 -11.02 -0.96
CA TYR A 61 -11.24 -12.37 -1.19
C TYR A 61 -11.27 -13.18 0.11
N ASP A 62 -10.67 -12.64 1.17
CA ASP A 62 -10.62 -13.28 2.48
C ASP A 62 -12.03 -13.46 3.10
N ALA A 63 -12.94 -12.49 2.89
CA ALA A 63 -14.32 -12.55 3.40
C ALA A 63 -15.10 -13.76 2.85
N VAL A 64 -14.85 -14.16 1.60
CA VAL A 64 -15.46 -15.38 1.03
C VAL A 64 -15.01 -16.61 1.80
N PHE A 65 -13.73 -16.73 2.14
CA PHE A 65 -13.24 -17.86 2.93
C PHE A 65 -13.77 -17.85 4.37
N VAL A 66 -13.97 -16.67 4.95
CA VAL A 66 -14.64 -16.56 6.27
C VAL A 66 -16.06 -17.13 6.20
N LEU A 67 -16.83 -16.79 5.17
CA LEU A 67 -18.18 -17.33 4.97
C LEU A 67 -18.15 -18.85 4.77
N VAL A 68 -17.27 -19.35 3.90
CA VAL A 68 -17.13 -20.79 3.62
C VAL A 68 -16.79 -21.55 4.90
N GLU A 69 -15.82 -21.07 5.68
CA GLU A 69 -15.41 -21.72 6.93
C GLU A 69 -16.53 -21.70 7.97
N ALA A 70 -17.23 -20.58 8.13
CA ALA A 70 -18.36 -20.47 9.05
C ALA A 70 -19.49 -21.45 8.70
N PHE A 71 -19.92 -21.51 7.43
CA PHE A 71 -20.97 -22.42 7.00
C PHE A 71 -20.54 -23.88 7.03
N SER A 72 -19.28 -24.18 6.68
CA SER A 72 -18.69 -25.51 6.84
C SER A 72 -18.76 -25.97 8.29
N LYS A 73 -18.39 -25.12 9.26
CA LYS A 73 -18.52 -25.42 10.70
C LYS A 73 -19.98 -25.66 11.12
N ILE A 74 -20.94 -24.89 10.61
CA ILE A 74 -22.37 -25.07 10.91
C ILE A 74 -22.86 -26.44 10.41
N VAL A 75 -22.60 -26.74 9.14
CA VAL A 75 -23.05 -27.98 8.48
C VAL A 75 -22.37 -29.21 9.09
N ARG A 76 -21.07 -29.15 9.39
CA ARG A 76 -20.36 -30.22 10.09
C ARG A 76 -20.94 -30.51 11.47
N LYS A 77 -21.27 -29.48 12.24
CA LYS A 77 -21.81 -29.67 13.59
C LYS A 77 -23.25 -30.18 13.56
N LYS A 78 -24.05 -29.73 12.61
CA LYS A 78 -25.46 -30.15 12.46
C LYS A 78 -25.84 -30.14 10.96
N PRO A 79 -25.74 -31.29 10.26
CA PRO A 79 -25.98 -31.38 8.82
C PRO A 79 -27.39 -30.95 8.41
N ASP A 80 -28.39 -31.21 9.25
CA ASP A 80 -29.78 -30.88 8.97
C ASP A 80 -30.18 -29.43 9.31
N GLN A 81 -29.24 -28.56 9.75
CA GLN A 81 -29.58 -27.17 10.15
C GLN A 81 -30.34 -26.39 9.09
N PHE A 82 -30.03 -26.63 7.82
CA PHE A 82 -30.65 -25.94 6.70
C PHE A 82 -31.46 -26.86 5.80
N ARG A 83 -31.76 -28.09 6.24
CA ARG A 83 -32.46 -29.09 5.40
C ARG A 83 -33.83 -28.63 4.92
N ALA A 84 -34.56 -27.89 5.74
CA ALA A 84 -35.84 -27.28 5.38
C ALA A 84 -35.71 -26.26 4.23
N TYR A 85 -34.52 -25.65 4.06
CA TYR A 85 -34.23 -24.66 3.01
C TYR A 85 -33.51 -25.26 1.80
N THR A 86 -32.82 -26.40 1.96
CA THR A 86 -32.05 -27.05 0.88
C THR A 86 -32.80 -28.20 0.21
N SER A 87 -33.89 -28.70 0.79
CA SER A 87 -34.72 -29.75 0.21
C SER A 87 -35.50 -29.23 -1.01
N ARG A 88 -34.85 -29.23 -2.17
CA ARG A 88 -35.51 -29.05 -3.48
C ARG A 88 -36.45 -30.23 -3.73
N SER A 89 -37.72 -30.08 -3.40
CA SER A 89 -38.74 -30.96 -3.95
C SER A 89 -38.80 -30.70 -5.47
N ARG A 90 -38.37 -31.68 -6.28
CA ARG A 90 -38.48 -31.70 -7.75
C ARG A 90 -39.94 -31.41 -8.14
N GLY A 91 -40.26 -30.16 -8.47
CA GLY A 91 -41.59 -29.79 -8.97
C GLY A 91 -42.21 -28.54 -8.35
N GLN A 92 -41.65 -27.97 -7.28
CA GLN A 92 -42.09 -26.67 -6.76
C GLN A 92 -41.06 -25.60 -7.07
N GLN A 93 -41.55 -24.45 -7.55
CA GLN A 93 -40.75 -23.28 -7.90
C GLN A 93 -39.75 -22.95 -6.78
N ALA A 94 -38.56 -22.47 -7.13
CA ALA A 94 -37.46 -22.17 -6.21
C ALA A 94 -37.79 -21.11 -5.13
N PHE A 95 -39.03 -20.60 -5.11
CA PHE A 95 -39.57 -19.61 -4.19
C PHE A 95 -40.85 -20.07 -3.47
N SER A 96 -41.32 -21.31 -3.68
CA SER A 96 -42.46 -21.83 -2.92
C SER A 96 -42.00 -22.32 -1.55
N LEU A 97 -42.37 -21.53 -0.54
CA LEU A 97 -42.18 -21.76 0.89
C LEU A 97 -42.69 -23.14 1.35
N PRO A 98 -42.15 -23.71 2.44
CA PRO A 98 -42.83 -24.78 3.16
C PRO A 98 -44.22 -24.29 3.58
N ALA A 99 -45.25 -25.11 3.36
CA ALA A 99 -46.64 -24.83 3.77
C ALA A 99 -46.81 -24.59 5.29
N ASN A 100 -45.77 -24.86 6.09
CA ASN A 100 -45.66 -24.46 7.48
C ASN A 100 -44.31 -23.75 7.74
N GLY A 101 -44.32 -22.42 7.69
CA GLY A 101 -43.79 -21.68 8.83
C GLY A 101 -42.36 -21.12 8.80
N THR A 102 -41.78 -20.76 7.67
CA THR A 102 -40.68 -19.76 7.69
C THR A 102 -41.12 -18.51 6.96
N ARG A 103 -41.50 -17.49 7.74
CA ARG A 103 -41.85 -16.16 7.23
C ARG A 103 -40.67 -15.65 6.40
N THR A 104 -40.93 -15.27 5.15
CA THR A 104 -39.99 -14.48 4.35
C THR A 104 -39.54 -13.28 5.19
N MET A 105 -38.24 -12.98 5.21
CA MET A 105 -37.74 -11.82 5.96
C MET A 105 -38.36 -10.54 5.36
N ASP A 106 -39.36 -9.97 6.05
CA ASP A 106 -39.97 -8.70 5.69
C ASP A 106 -39.25 -7.57 6.43
N CYS A 107 -38.51 -6.76 5.68
CA CYS A 107 -37.80 -5.59 6.22
C CYS A 107 -38.71 -4.36 6.38
N ASN A 108 -39.99 -4.46 6.02
CA ASN A 108 -40.92 -3.34 6.09
C ASN A 108 -41.32 -3.02 7.54
N MET A 109 -40.63 -2.03 8.12
CA MET A 109 -40.87 -1.56 9.49
C MET A 109 -42.22 -0.83 9.67
N SER A 110 -42.92 -0.47 8.58
CA SER A 110 -44.23 0.22 8.68
C SER A 110 -45.33 -0.64 9.31
N LYS A 111 -45.15 -1.97 9.32
CA LYS A 111 -46.13 -2.94 9.85
C LYS A 111 -45.85 -3.35 11.31
N GLY A 112 -44.89 -2.71 11.98
CA GLY A 112 -44.51 -3.01 13.36
C GLY A 112 -43.13 -3.68 13.47
N TRP A 113 -42.93 -4.46 14.54
CA TRP A 113 -41.63 -5.05 14.89
C TRP A 113 -41.18 -6.14 13.91
N VAL A 114 -39.98 -5.99 13.35
CA VAL A 114 -39.35 -7.02 12.50
C VAL A 114 -38.99 -8.23 13.35
N THR A 115 -39.51 -9.41 12.98
CA THR A 115 -39.15 -10.68 13.64
C THR A 115 -37.78 -11.15 13.13
N PRO A 116 -36.74 -11.23 13.97
CA PRO A 116 -35.43 -11.69 13.54
C PRO A 116 -35.48 -13.15 13.07
N TRP A 117 -34.67 -13.49 12.06
CA TRP A 117 -34.57 -14.87 11.61
C TRP A 117 -33.93 -15.75 12.69
N GLU A 118 -34.55 -16.90 12.97
CA GLU A 118 -34.16 -17.83 14.04
C GLU A 118 -32.72 -18.35 13.94
N HIS A 119 -32.10 -18.32 12.76
CA HIS A 119 -30.73 -18.77 12.55
C HIS A 119 -29.70 -17.62 12.52
N GLY A 120 -30.14 -16.36 12.49
CA GLY A 120 -29.25 -15.19 12.33
C GLY A 120 -28.20 -15.10 13.43
N ASP A 121 -28.62 -15.17 14.69
CA ASP A 121 -27.69 -15.12 15.84
C ASP A 121 -26.70 -16.30 15.85
N LYS A 122 -27.16 -17.49 15.46
CA LYS A 122 -26.27 -18.65 15.34
C LYS A 122 -25.21 -18.41 14.27
N ILE A 123 -25.60 -17.96 13.07
CA ILE A 123 -24.66 -17.68 11.98
C ILE A 123 -23.65 -16.61 12.40
N SER A 124 -24.11 -15.52 13.00
CA SER A 124 -23.24 -14.46 13.54
C SER A 124 -22.21 -15.00 14.53
N ARG A 125 -22.62 -15.89 15.45
CA ARG A 125 -21.71 -16.56 16.39
C ARG A 125 -20.68 -17.47 15.72
N TYR A 126 -21.01 -18.13 14.61
CA TYR A 126 -20.02 -18.92 13.87
C TYR A 126 -19.04 -18.04 13.10
N LEU A 127 -19.52 -16.95 12.49
CA LEU A 127 -18.66 -15.98 11.80
C LEU A 127 -17.60 -15.39 12.74
N ARG A 128 -18.00 -14.99 13.96
CA ARG A 128 -17.07 -14.47 14.98
C ARG A 128 -16.05 -15.50 15.48
N LYS A 129 -16.32 -16.80 15.31
CA LYS A 129 -15.43 -17.90 15.71
C LYS A 129 -14.59 -18.45 14.55
N VAL A 130 -14.58 -17.77 13.42
CA VAL A 130 -13.67 -18.12 12.32
C VAL A 130 -12.27 -17.67 12.68
N GLU A 131 -11.32 -18.59 12.52
CA GLU A 131 -9.89 -18.35 12.66
C GLU A 131 -9.23 -19.01 11.46
N ILE A 132 -8.76 -18.20 10.52
CA ILE A 132 -8.11 -18.65 9.28
C ILE A 132 -6.95 -17.70 8.93
N SER A 133 -6.06 -18.13 8.05
CA SER A 133 -5.03 -17.26 7.46
C SER A 133 -5.38 -17.00 5.99
N GLY A 134 -5.44 -15.72 5.61
CA GLY A 134 -5.76 -15.26 4.27
C GLY A 134 -4.67 -14.36 3.68
N LEU A 135 -5.00 -13.65 2.60
CA LEU A 135 -4.11 -12.68 1.94
C LEU A 135 -3.75 -11.52 2.87
N THR A 136 -4.66 -11.14 3.75
CA THR A 136 -4.48 -10.07 4.73
C THR A 136 -3.88 -10.57 6.05
N GLY A 137 -3.32 -11.78 6.09
CA GLY A 137 -2.71 -12.36 7.30
C GLY A 137 -3.72 -13.18 8.12
N ASP A 138 -3.53 -13.22 9.43
CA ASP A 138 -4.42 -13.96 10.33
C ASP A 138 -5.75 -13.21 10.51
N ILE A 139 -6.85 -13.93 10.38
CA ILE A 139 -8.20 -13.40 10.42
C ILE A 139 -8.90 -14.01 11.62
N ARG A 140 -9.15 -13.19 12.64
CA ARG A 140 -9.88 -13.52 13.86
C ARG A 140 -10.73 -12.33 14.25
N PHE A 141 -11.84 -12.58 14.95
CA PHE A 141 -12.78 -11.55 15.36
C PHE A 141 -13.00 -11.59 16.86
N ASN A 142 -13.25 -10.42 17.45
CA ASN A 142 -13.70 -10.31 18.84
C ASN A 142 -15.22 -10.54 18.94
N GLU A 143 -15.78 -10.41 20.16
CA GLU A 143 -17.21 -10.62 20.40
C GLU A 143 -18.13 -9.64 19.65
N ASP A 144 -17.62 -8.44 19.34
CA ASP A 144 -18.32 -7.42 18.56
C ASP A 144 -18.23 -7.67 17.04
N GLY A 145 -17.41 -8.62 16.59
CA GLY A 145 -17.14 -8.86 15.17
C GLY A 145 -16.08 -7.93 14.58
N LYS A 146 -15.31 -7.19 15.40
CA LYS A 146 -14.14 -6.44 14.96
C LYS A 146 -12.96 -7.39 14.79
N ARG A 147 -12.14 -7.15 13.76
CA ARG A 147 -10.92 -7.92 13.56
C ARG A 147 -9.94 -7.65 14.72
N GLN A 148 -9.29 -8.70 15.21
CA GLN A 148 -8.30 -8.63 16.29
C GLN A 148 -7.04 -9.39 15.88
N ASN A 149 -5.93 -9.05 16.53
CA ASN A 149 -4.61 -9.65 16.30
C ASN A 149 -4.23 -9.61 14.80
N TYR A 150 -4.28 -8.41 14.24
CA TYR A 150 -3.92 -8.17 12.84
C TYR A 150 -2.66 -7.32 12.74
N THR A 151 -1.89 -7.56 11.69
CA THR A 151 -0.61 -6.89 11.46
C THR A 151 -0.70 -6.00 10.23
N LEU A 152 -0.23 -4.77 10.35
CA LEU A 152 0.00 -3.84 9.26
C LEU A 152 1.49 -3.61 9.09
N HIS A 153 1.95 -3.55 7.86
CA HIS A 153 3.31 -3.10 7.56
C HIS A 153 3.30 -1.58 7.42
N VAL A 154 4.21 -0.91 8.12
CA VAL A 154 4.54 0.49 7.84
C VAL A 154 5.61 0.50 6.77
N VAL A 155 5.33 1.24 5.70
CA VAL A 155 6.16 1.32 4.52
C VAL A 155 6.52 2.77 4.23
N GLU A 156 7.76 2.97 3.84
CA GLU A 156 8.31 4.24 3.38
C GLU A 156 8.61 4.13 1.90
N MET A 157 8.28 5.17 1.14
CA MET A 157 8.65 5.26 -0.26
C MET A 157 10.09 5.76 -0.37
N THR A 158 10.92 5.02 -1.09
CA THR A 158 12.28 5.45 -1.40
C THR A 158 12.30 6.33 -2.65
N VAL A 159 13.41 7.04 -2.88
CA VAL A 159 13.65 7.97 -4.02
C VAL A 159 13.42 7.40 -5.43
N ASN A 160 13.22 6.08 -5.55
CA ASN A 160 12.91 5.38 -6.78
C ASN A 160 11.49 4.80 -6.78
N SER A 161 10.59 5.38 -5.98
CA SER A 161 9.18 4.98 -5.86
C SER A 161 8.98 3.53 -5.41
N ALA A 162 9.96 2.96 -4.69
CA ALA A 162 9.86 1.62 -4.12
C ALA A 162 9.40 1.68 -2.65
N MET A 163 8.42 0.85 -2.32
CA MET A 163 7.86 0.80 -0.96
C MET A 163 8.68 -0.18 -0.10
N VAL A 164 9.46 0.35 0.83
CA VAL A 164 10.29 -0.43 1.75
C VAL A 164 9.61 -0.53 3.10
N LYS A 165 9.57 -1.74 3.67
CA LYS A 165 9.04 -1.96 5.03
C LYS A 165 10.01 -1.42 6.07
N VAL A 166 9.53 -0.53 6.93
CA VAL A 166 10.30 0.12 8.00
C VAL A 166 9.82 -0.25 9.40
N ALA A 167 8.56 -0.67 9.54
CA ALA A 167 8.03 -1.19 10.80
C ALA A 167 6.87 -2.18 10.56
N GLU A 168 6.50 -2.88 11.62
CA GLU A 168 5.20 -3.55 11.75
C GLU A 168 4.37 -2.80 12.79
N TRP A 169 3.05 -2.81 12.62
CA TRP A 169 2.11 -2.35 13.61
C TRP A 169 1.10 -3.47 13.87
N SER A 170 0.78 -3.72 15.13
CA SER A 170 -0.32 -4.60 15.52
C SER A 170 -1.18 -3.95 16.59
N ASP A 171 -2.42 -4.42 16.73
CA ASP A 171 -3.34 -3.97 17.77
C ASP A 171 -2.87 -4.36 19.19
N GLU A 172 -2.08 -5.44 19.32
CA GLU A 172 -1.54 -5.90 20.61
C GLU A 172 -0.22 -5.22 21.00
N ALA A 173 0.73 -5.08 20.06
CA ALA A 173 2.08 -4.59 20.35
C ALA A 173 2.33 -3.13 19.94
N GLY A 174 1.41 -2.48 19.24
CA GLY A 174 1.63 -1.16 18.66
C GLY A 174 2.69 -1.18 17.57
N LEU A 175 3.46 -0.10 17.44
CA LEU A 175 4.49 0.06 16.41
C LEU A 175 5.81 -0.61 16.82
N THR A 176 6.24 -1.60 16.06
CA THR A 176 7.51 -2.30 16.23
C THR A 176 8.43 -2.03 15.02
N PRO A 177 9.49 -1.22 15.17
CA PRO A 177 10.40 -0.91 14.06
C PRO A 177 11.15 -2.16 13.60
N VAL A 178 11.38 -2.28 12.30
CA VAL A 178 12.19 -3.35 11.72
C VAL A 178 13.40 -2.77 11.00
N MET A 179 14.46 -3.55 10.91
CA MET A 179 15.62 -3.18 10.11
C MET A 179 15.22 -3.09 8.63
N ALA A 180 14.97 -1.86 8.18
CA ALA A 180 14.62 -1.57 6.82
C ALA A 180 15.76 -1.99 5.89
N LYS A 181 15.45 -2.94 5.00
CA LYS A 181 16.37 -3.35 3.94
C LYS A 181 16.21 -2.38 2.78
N TYR A 182 16.79 -1.20 2.92
CA TYR A 182 16.95 -0.31 1.78
C TYR A 182 17.86 -1.00 0.77
N THR A 183 17.33 -1.35 -0.39
CA THR A 183 18.18 -1.71 -1.52
C THR A 183 18.96 -0.45 -1.85
N ARG A 184 20.21 -0.36 -1.37
CA ARG A 184 21.13 0.70 -1.80
C ARG A 184 21.23 0.59 -3.31
N LEU A 185 20.68 1.58 -4.00
CA LEU A 185 20.97 1.75 -5.41
C LEU A 185 22.49 1.86 -5.53
N LYS A 186 23.06 1.20 -6.55
CA LYS A 186 24.23 1.79 -7.18
C LYS A 186 23.74 3.16 -7.63
N THR A 187 24.29 4.22 -7.06
CA THR A 187 24.08 5.55 -7.61
C THR A 187 24.44 5.43 -9.08
N ASP A 188 23.46 5.47 -9.97
CA ASP A 188 23.74 5.78 -11.36
C ASP A 188 24.24 7.21 -11.29
N MET A 189 25.56 7.35 -11.18
CA MET A 189 26.29 8.61 -11.25
C MET A 189 26.25 9.14 -12.68
N ASN A 190 25.09 9.02 -13.35
CA ASN A 190 24.81 9.67 -14.61
C ASN A 190 24.36 11.08 -14.28
N TYR A 191 25.31 11.91 -13.86
CA TYR A 191 25.10 13.35 -13.83
C TYR A 191 24.96 13.82 -15.29
N GLU A 192 23.92 14.59 -15.57
CA GLU A 192 23.70 15.14 -16.91
C GLU A 192 24.78 16.17 -17.22
N ARG A 193 25.64 15.88 -18.21
CA ARG A 193 26.71 16.80 -18.65
C ARG A 193 26.18 18.05 -19.37
N ASN A 194 24.96 17.96 -19.90
CA ASN A 194 24.31 19.06 -20.63
C ASN A 194 23.51 20.00 -19.71
N LYS A 195 23.59 19.81 -18.40
CA LYS A 195 22.91 20.64 -17.41
C LYS A 195 23.93 21.54 -16.70
N THR A 196 23.58 22.82 -16.53
CA THR A 196 24.34 23.74 -15.68
C THR A 196 23.87 23.58 -14.24
N TYR A 197 24.80 23.29 -13.33
CA TYR A 197 24.53 23.13 -11.90
C TYR A 197 24.81 24.44 -11.16
N ILE A 198 23.89 24.86 -10.30
CA ILE A 198 24.07 26.05 -9.47
C ILE A 198 24.83 25.67 -8.20
N VAL A 199 26.00 26.26 -7.99
CA VAL A 199 26.82 26.12 -6.79
C VAL A 199 26.48 27.28 -5.86
N THR A 200 25.64 27.01 -4.86
CA THR A 200 25.32 28.00 -3.82
C THR A 200 26.48 28.17 -2.86
N THR A 201 26.89 29.42 -2.63
CA THR A 201 28.03 29.74 -1.78
C THR A 201 27.84 31.05 -1.03
N ILE A 202 28.76 31.39 -0.13
CA ILE A 202 28.78 32.63 0.67
C ILE A 202 30.13 33.32 0.41
N ILE A 203 30.16 34.65 0.44
CA ILE A 203 31.41 35.42 0.34
C ILE A 203 32.10 35.39 1.71
N GLU A 204 33.22 34.67 1.80
CA GLU A 204 34.03 34.53 3.01
C GLU A 204 35.49 34.29 2.63
N GLU A 205 36.39 35.17 3.08
CA GLU A 205 37.83 34.99 2.86
C GLU A 205 38.39 33.84 3.72
N PRO A 206 39.27 32.96 3.19
CA PRO A 206 39.82 32.89 1.84
C PRO A 206 39.08 31.88 0.92
N TYR A 207 37.84 31.52 1.26
CA TYR A 207 37.09 30.44 0.64
C TYR A 207 36.44 30.86 -0.68
N ILE A 208 35.66 31.95 -0.69
CA ILE A 208 35.09 32.60 -1.87
C ILE A 208 35.15 34.11 -1.66
N MET A 209 35.76 34.81 -2.60
CA MET A 209 36.05 36.23 -2.57
C MET A 209 35.67 36.84 -3.92
N LEU A 210 35.37 38.14 -3.93
CA LEU A 210 35.20 38.86 -5.19
C LEU A 210 36.57 39.20 -5.78
N ARG A 211 36.81 38.76 -7.01
CA ARG A 211 38.06 39.04 -7.73
C ARG A 211 38.14 40.52 -8.09
N GLN A 212 39.33 41.10 -7.92
CA GLN A 212 39.61 42.47 -8.35
C GLN A 212 39.93 42.49 -9.86
N PRO A 213 39.21 43.30 -10.67
CA PRO A 213 39.48 43.40 -12.11
C PRO A 213 40.77 44.17 -12.37
N GLU A 214 41.59 43.71 -13.32
CA GLU A 214 42.74 44.46 -13.81
C GLU A 214 42.29 45.68 -14.66
N PRO A 215 43.11 46.73 -14.83
CA PRO A 215 42.74 47.91 -15.59
C PRO A 215 42.33 47.58 -17.04
N GLY A 216 41.04 47.71 -17.35
CA GLY A 216 40.45 47.40 -18.66
C GLY A 216 39.80 46.01 -18.76
N GLU A 217 39.79 45.22 -17.68
CA GLU A 217 39.09 43.93 -17.59
C GLU A 217 37.65 44.11 -17.06
N THR A 218 36.69 43.43 -17.67
CA THR A 218 35.32 43.33 -17.15
C THR A 218 35.07 41.88 -16.75
N LEU A 219 34.80 41.64 -15.47
CA LEU A 219 34.53 40.30 -14.93
C LEU A 219 33.02 40.00 -14.96
N GLU A 220 32.62 38.92 -15.59
CA GLU A 220 31.22 38.50 -15.70
C GLU A 220 31.02 37.05 -15.22
N GLY A 221 29.81 36.73 -14.77
CA GLY A 221 29.45 35.38 -14.34
C GLY A 221 30.35 34.83 -13.21
N ASN A 222 30.99 33.69 -13.46
CA ASN A 222 31.85 32.98 -12.53
C ASN A 222 33.22 33.63 -12.32
N ASP A 223 33.68 34.45 -13.27
CA ASP A 223 35.02 35.07 -13.24
C ASP A 223 35.12 36.20 -12.20
N ARG A 224 33.97 36.59 -11.65
CA ARG A 224 33.85 37.56 -10.55
C ARG A 224 34.30 36.98 -9.21
N PHE A 225 34.46 35.67 -9.09
CA PHE A 225 34.82 35.00 -7.84
C PHE A 225 36.26 34.47 -7.90
N GLU A 226 36.90 34.39 -6.76
CA GLU A 226 38.19 33.70 -6.54
C GLU A 226 38.23 33.08 -5.14
N GLY A 227 39.17 32.15 -4.89
CA GLY A 227 39.35 31.54 -3.58
C GLY A 227 39.33 30.02 -3.58
N TYR A 228 39.64 29.42 -2.43
CA TYR A 228 39.86 27.98 -2.30
C TYR A 228 38.65 27.13 -2.74
N CYS A 229 37.44 27.53 -2.35
CA CYS A 229 36.22 26.78 -2.66
C CYS A 229 35.84 26.90 -4.14
N LYS A 230 36.20 28.00 -4.80
CA LYS A 230 36.03 28.17 -6.25
C LYS A 230 36.96 27.22 -6.99
N ASP A 231 38.25 27.23 -6.65
CA ASP A 231 39.23 26.35 -7.29
C ASP A 231 38.87 24.87 -7.13
N LEU A 232 38.40 24.50 -5.93
CA LEU A 232 37.92 23.14 -5.66
C LEU A 232 36.68 22.80 -6.51
N ALA A 233 35.69 23.68 -6.56
CA ALA A 233 34.47 23.46 -7.33
C ALA A 233 34.75 23.36 -8.83
N ASP A 234 35.64 24.20 -9.37
CA ASP A 234 36.07 24.16 -10.77
C ASP A 234 36.82 22.85 -11.08
N LEU A 235 37.67 22.36 -10.17
CA LEU A 235 38.35 21.07 -10.31
C LEU A 235 37.36 19.89 -10.31
N VAL A 236 36.35 19.94 -9.45
CA VAL A 236 35.28 18.93 -9.40
C VAL A 236 34.47 18.98 -10.70
N ALA A 237 34.06 20.16 -11.14
CA ALA A 237 33.31 20.36 -12.38
C ALA A 237 34.08 19.83 -13.59
N LYS A 238 35.39 20.11 -13.65
CA LYS A 238 36.30 19.60 -14.70
C LYS A 238 36.46 18.08 -14.65
N LYS A 239 36.61 17.49 -13.46
CA LYS A 239 36.76 16.04 -13.30
C LYS A 239 35.49 15.29 -13.69
N LEU A 240 34.34 15.88 -13.43
CA LEU A 240 33.05 15.31 -13.80
C LEU A 240 32.68 15.63 -15.26
N GLY A 241 33.15 16.75 -15.82
CA GLY A 241 32.75 17.22 -17.15
C GLY A 241 31.35 17.82 -17.15
N ILE A 242 31.04 18.61 -16.12
CA ILE A 242 29.77 19.32 -15.94
C ILE A 242 29.99 20.83 -15.99
N ASN A 243 28.93 21.59 -16.31
CA ASN A 243 28.94 23.04 -16.25
C ASN A 243 28.40 23.51 -14.89
N CYS A 244 29.00 24.55 -14.32
CA CYS A 244 28.59 25.11 -13.03
C CYS A 244 28.44 26.63 -13.09
N GLU A 245 27.53 27.20 -12.32
CA GLU A 245 27.37 28.64 -12.09
C GLU A 245 27.35 28.93 -10.58
N TYR A 246 28.07 29.96 -10.14
CA TYR A 246 28.13 30.33 -8.73
C TYR A 246 26.98 31.29 -8.35
N GLY A 247 26.16 30.89 -7.38
CA GLY A 247 25.12 31.72 -6.78
C GLY A 247 25.48 32.08 -5.34
N VAL A 248 25.46 33.36 -5.00
CA VAL A 248 25.71 33.81 -3.62
C VAL A 248 24.39 33.78 -2.85
N ALA A 249 24.38 33.10 -1.70
CA ALA A 249 23.26 33.17 -0.76
C ALA A 249 23.31 34.50 0.01
N GLU A 250 22.19 35.22 0.03
CA GLU A 250 21.98 36.43 0.84
C GLU A 250 21.77 36.09 2.32
#